data_AF-A0A943LCK0-F1
#
_entry.id   AF-A0A943LCK0-F1
#
_cell.length_a   1.000
_cell.length_b   1.000
_cell.length_c   1.000
_cell.angle_alpha   90.00
_cell.angle_beta   90.00
_cell.angle_gamma   90.00
#
_symmetry.space_group_name_H-M   'P 1'
#
loop_
_entity.id
_entity.type
_entity.pdbx_description
1 polymer ?
#
loop_
_entity_poly.entity_id
_entity_poly.type
_entity_poly.pdbx_seq_one_letter_code
_entity_poly.pdbx_strand_id
1 'polypeptide(L)' 'MVCSSCGNEMVKGNLFGDRYALKWQAEDKKLVAGIWSKGGIKLKTNSAFGRPRSEAYVCQQCKKLVIDLETQAV' A
#
# COMPACT_ATOMS: atom_id res chain seq x y z
N MET A 1 11.75 9.27 2.21
CA MET A 1 10.56 9.65 3.01
C MET A 1 10.97 9.70 4.47
N VAL A 2 10.48 10.69 5.23
CA VAL A 2 10.82 10.86 6.65
C VAL A 2 9.63 10.42 7.50
N CYS A 3 9.89 9.71 8.60
CA CYS A 3 8.84 9.26 9.50
C CYS A 3 8.23 10.43 10.26
N SER A 4 6.92 10.65 10.13
CA SER A 4 6.20 11.73 10.82
C SER A 4 6.16 11.61 12.35
N SER A 5 6.51 10.45 12.91
CA SER A 5 6.46 10.21 14.35
C SER A 5 7.81 10.39 15.07
N CYS A 6 8.92 10.07 14.42
CA CYS A 6 10.26 10.15 15.04
C CYS A 6 11.27 10.97 14.25
N GLY A 7 10.93 11.47 13.06
CA GLY A 7 11.82 12.27 12.22
C GLY A 7 12.92 11.49 11.49
N ASN A 8 13.00 10.17 11.68
CA ASN A 8 14.04 9.35 11.04
C ASN A 8 13.72 9.01 9.58
N GLU A 9 14.76 8.80 8.80
CA GLU A 9 14.65 8.31 7.43
C GLU A 9 14.01 6.91 7.39
N MET A 10 13.10 6.72 6.45
CA MET A 10 12.38 5.45 6.28
C MET A 10 12.99 4.62 5.16
N VAL A 11 13.02 3.30 5.36
CA VAL A 11 13.52 2.35 4.37
C VAL A 11 12.49 2.16 3.26
N LYS A 12 12.87 2.48 2.02
CA LYS A 12 12.04 2.25 0.83
C LYS A 12 12.01 0.76 0.48
N GLY A 13 10.83 0.26 0.13
CA GLY A 13 10.59 -1.13 -0.25
C GLY A 13 9.36 -1.28 -1.13
N ASN A 14 8.91 -2.53 -1.31
CA ASN A 14 7.71 -2.84 -2.09
C ASN A 14 6.80 -3.78 -1.29
N LEU A 15 5.49 -3.51 -1.33
CA LEU A 15 4.46 -4.46 -0.97
C LEU A 15 4.08 -5.28 -2.19
N PHE A 16 4.11 -6.61 -2.07
CA PHE A 16 3.74 -7.52 -3.13
C PHE A 16 2.33 -8.07 -2.87
N GLY A 17 1.47 -8.00 -3.88
CA GLY A 17 0.19 -8.71 -3.88
C GLY A 17 0.38 -10.07 -4.56
N ASP A 18 -0.01 -11.17 -3.92
CA ASP A 18 0.27 -12.52 -4.45
C ASP A 18 -0.38 -12.77 -5.81
N ARG A 19 -1.65 -12.39 -5.97
CA ARG A 19 -2.43 -12.58 -7.21
C ARG A 19 -3.00 -11.28 -7.79
N TYR A 20 -3.33 -10.31 -6.95
CA TYR A 20 -3.98 -9.06 -7.34
C TYR A 20 -3.27 -7.85 -6.74
N ALA A 21 -3.48 -6.69 -7.34
CA ALA A 21 -3.10 -5.42 -6.74
C ALA A 21 -3.69 -5.30 -5.33
N LEU A 22 -2.89 -4.82 -4.38
CA LEU A 22 -3.40 -4.46 -3.07
C LEU A 22 -4.35 -3.26 -3.21
N LYS A 23 -5.39 -3.28 -2.39
CA LYS A 23 -6.35 -2.19 -2.28
C LYS A 23 -6.45 -1.81 -0.82
N TRP A 24 -6.35 -0.51 -0.54
CA TRP A 24 -6.73 0.01 0.76
C TRP A 24 -8.25 0.23 0.78
N GLN A 25 -8.90 -0.23 1.84
CA GLN A 25 -10.31 -0.01 2.08
C GLN A 25 -10.49 0.35 3.55
N ALA A 26 -11.31 1.36 3.82
CA ALA A 26 -11.65 1.74 5.18
C ALA A 26 -12.44 0.62 5.87
N GLU A 27 -12.24 0.47 7.17
CA GLU A 27 -12.81 -0.61 7.98
C GLU A 27 -14.35 -0.63 7.97
N ASP A 28 -14.98 0.54 7.88
CA ASP A 28 -16.43 0.70 7.82
C ASP A 28 -17.05 0.20 6.49
N LYS A 29 -16.24 0.00 5.45
CA LYS A 29 -16.70 -0.48 4.14
C LYS A 29 -16.66 -2.00 4.10
N LYS A 30 -17.83 -2.62 4.00
CA LYS A 30 -17.98 -4.07 3.85
C LYS A 30 -17.48 -4.58 2.50
N LEU A 31 -16.98 -5.81 2.50
CA LEU A 31 -16.68 -6.56 1.28
C LEU A 31 -17.99 -7.01 0.60
N VAL A 32 -18.05 -6.89 -0.73
CA VAL A 32 -19.15 -7.44 -1.53
C VAL A 32 -18.99 -8.95 -1.61
N ALA A 33 -20.06 -9.67 -1.30
CA ALA A 33 -20.05 -11.13 -1.18
C ALA A 33 -18.97 -11.67 -0.21
N GLY A 34 -18.53 -10.85 0.77
CA GLY A 34 -17.49 -11.23 1.73
C GLY A 34 -16.07 -11.35 1.16
N ILE A 35 -15.89 -11.15 -0.15
CA ILE A 35 -14.63 -11.45 -0.85
C ILE A 35 -14.12 -10.22 -1.63
N TRP A 36 -15.03 -9.45 -2.22
CA TRP A 36 -14.66 -8.40 -3.16
C TRP A 36 -14.63 -7.02 -2.50
N SER A 37 -13.46 -6.43 -2.42
CA SER A 37 -13.31 -5.01 -2.07
C SER A 37 -13.91 -4.14 -3.19
N LYS A 38 -15.06 -3.51 -2.89
CA LYS A 38 -15.77 -2.56 -3.76
C LYS A 38 -15.70 -1.17 -3.14
N GLY A 39 -15.04 -0.25 -3.83
CA GLY A 39 -14.65 1.03 -3.25
C GLY A 39 -13.40 0.87 -2.38
N GLY A 40 -12.50 1.83 -2.50
CA GLY A 40 -11.16 1.77 -1.91
C GLY A 40 -10.11 2.33 -2.88
N ILE A 41 -8.92 2.58 -2.36
CA ILE A 41 -7.80 3.09 -3.15
C ILE A 41 -7.02 1.91 -3.67
N LYS A 42 -7.08 1.69 -4.98
CA LYS A 42 -6.27 0.68 -5.64
C LYS A 42 -4.84 1.19 -5.73
N LEU A 43 -3.88 0.44 -5.18
CA LEU A 43 -2.48 0.82 -5.26
C LEU A 43 -1.94 0.54 -6.67
N LYS A 44 -0.95 1.34 -7.09
CA LYS A 44 -0.35 1.21 -8.42
C LYS A 44 0.27 -0.17 -8.58
N THR A 45 0.11 -0.73 -9.78
CA THR A 45 0.79 -1.97 -10.18
C THR A 45 1.87 -1.63 -11.20
N ASN A 46 3.14 -1.76 -10.81
CA ASN A 46 4.26 -1.45 -11.69
C ASN A 46 4.61 -2.57 -12.70
N SER A 47 3.76 -3.60 -12.88
CA SER A 47 4.02 -4.67 -13.84
C SER A 47 2.79 -4.98 -14.70
N ALA A 48 2.90 -4.80 -16.01
CA ALA A 48 1.98 -5.38 -16.98
C ALA A 48 2.16 -6.92 -17.08
N PHE A 49 3.38 -7.40 -16.79
CA PHE A 49 3.73 -8.81 -16.71
C PHE A 49 4.57 -9.04 -15.45
N GLY A 50 3.96 -9.57 -14.38
CA GLY A 50 4.63 -9.82 -13.11
C GLY A 50 3.71 -9.76 -11.89
N ARG A 51 4.26 -10.09 -10.72
CA ARG A 51 3.53 -9.98 -9.45
C ARG A 51 3.24 -8.51 -9.16
N PRO A 52 1.97 -8.13 -8.87
CA PRO A 52 1.63 -6.77 -8.48
C PRO A 52 2.50 -6.29 -7.33
N ARG A 53 3.11 -5.12 -7.48
CA ARG A 53 3.90 -4.49 -6.42
C ARG A 53 3.62 -3.00 -6.36
N SER A 54 3.60 -2.48 -5.14
CA SER A 54 3.38 -1.08 -4.82
C SER A 54 4.48 -0.58 -3.89
N GLU A 55 4.96 0.63 -4.15
CA GLU A 55 6.01 1.25 -3.34
C GLU A 55 5.51 1.53 -1.92
N ALA A 56 6.35 1.28 -0.93
CA ALA A 56 6.06 1.57 0.48
C ALA A 56 7.35 1.91 1.23
N TYR A 57 7.18 2.52 2.40
CA TYR A 57 8.28 2.93 3.27
C TYR A 57 8.06 2.39 4.68
N VAL A 58 9.09 1.82 5.30
CA VAL A 58 9.03 1.30 6.67
C VAL A 58 9.97 2.08 7.57
N CYS A 59 9.43 2.65 8.64
CA CYS A 59 10.25 3.15 9.74
C CYS A 59 10.61 1.98 10.64
N GLN A 60 11.89 1.61 10.66
CA GLN A 60 12.36 0.47 11.45
C GLN A 60 12.26 0.70 12.97
N GLN A 61 12.26 1.95 13.43
CA GLN A 61 12.14 2.28 14.85
C GLN A 61 10.68 2.29 15.31
N CYS A 62 9.81 3.06 14.64
CA CYS A 62 8.40 3.15 15.02
C CYS A 62 7.55 1.95 14.56
N LYS A 63 8.12 1.05 13.75
CA LYS A 63 7.43 -0.10 13.15
C LYS A 63 6.17 0.30 12.37
N LYS A 64 6.21 1.48 11.73
CA LYS A 64 5.14 2.01 10.88
C LYS A 64 5.48 1.80 9.42
N LEU A 65 4.50 1.34 8.66
CA LEU A 65 4.53 1.29 7.20
C LEU A 65 3.69 2.43 6.63
N VAL A 66 4.25 3.14 5.66
CA VAL A 66 3.57 4.25 4.97
C VAL A 66 3.55 3.95 3.48
N ILE A 67 2.40 4.19 2.88
CA ILE A 67 2.20 4.18 1.42
C ILE A 67 1.80 5.59 1.06
N ASP A 68 2.62 6.26 0.26
CA ASP A 68 2.32 7.60 -0.20
C ASP A 68 1.33 7.53 -1.36
N LEU A 69 0.10 7.97 -1.13
CA LEU A 69 -0.96 7.87 -2.13
C LEU A 69 -0.68 8.74 -3.37
N GLU A 70 0.09 9.83 -3.25
CA GLU A 70 0.45 10.68 -4.37
C GLU A 70 1.36 9.94 -5.35
N THR A 71 2.21 9.03 -4.86
CA THR A 71 3.04 8.17 -5.73
C THR A 71 2.29 6.95 -6.27
N GLN A 72 1.08 6.68 -5.76
CA GLN A 72 0.25 5.54 -6.16
C GLN A 72 -0.90 5.89 -7.12
N ALA A 73 -1.22 7.17 -7.31
CA ALA A 73 -2.19 7.57 -8.31
C ALA A 73 -1.72 7.17 -9.72
N VAL A 74 -2.62 6.57 -10.50
CA VAL A 74 -2.42 6.23 -11.91
C VAL A 74 -3.16 7.24 -12.76
#